data_AF-A0A679HXH5-F1
#
_entry.id   AF-A0A679HXH5-F1
#
_cell.length_a   1.000
_cell.length_b   1.000
_cell.length_c   1.000
_cell.angle_alpha   90.00
_cell.angle_beta   90.00
_cell.angle_gamma   90.00
#
_symmetry.space_group_name_H-M   'P 1'
#
loop_
_entity.id
_entity.type
_entity.pdbx_description
1 polymer ?
#
loop_
_entity_poly.entity_id
_entity_poly.type
_entity_poly.pdbx_seq_one_letter_code
_entity_poly.pdbx_strand_id
1 'polypeptide(L)'
;MARPPDGFVTKVLKGKNCRKTAGLFAEFSRGLHFPEYFGSNWDALEECLADLEWLPARGYVLILTDAEEILRENEEEYATFLEILNDAGEAWGSGQARGRPVPFHALFAIAERHRRARSNWGIDEMDIGKPVKPVKKSIRSRSGHR
;
A
#
# COMPACT_ATOMS: atom_id res chain seq x y z
N MET A 1 2.27 7.30 20.31
CA MET A 1 1.86 6.85 18.96
C MET A 1 2.02 8.02 18.01
N ALA A 2 2.76 7.86 16.91
CA ALA A 2 2.87 8.92 15.90
C ALA A 2 1.49 9.12 15.23
N ARG A 3 1.04 10.36 15.16
CA ARG A 3 -0.19 10.73 14.43
C ARG A 3 0.19 11.03 12.98
N PRO A 4 -0.55 10.50 11.99
CA PRO A 4 -0.32 10.87 10.59
C PRO A 4 -0.49 12.39 10.41
N PRO A 5 0.20 13.01 9.43
CA PRO A 5 0.08 14.44 9.18
C PRO A 5 -1.36 14.86 8.87
N ASP A 6 -1.70 16.12 9.16
CA ASP A 6 -3.05 16.63 8.92
C ASP A 6 -3.46 16.52 7.44
N GLY A 7 -4.69 16.07 7.21
CA GLY A 7 -5.25 15.85 5.88
C GLY A 7 -4.86 14.51 5.23
N PHE A 8 -4.13 13.64 5.94
CA PHE A 8 -3.95 12.25 5.50
C PHE A 8 -5.17 11.41 5.83
N VAL A 9 -5.53 10.53 4.90
CA VAL A 9 -6.46 9.44 5.15
C VAL A 9 -5.66 8.23 5.64
N THR A 10 -6.05 7.67 6.77
CA THR A 10 -5.47 6.45 7.31
C THR A 10 -6.53 5.37 7.39
N LYS A 11 -6.27 4.22 6.78
CA LYS A 11 -7.15 3.06 6.81
C LYS A 11 -6.43 1.88 7.43
N VAL A 12 -7.10 1.21 8.36
CA VAL A 12 -6.61 -0.03 8.97
C VAL A 12 -7.34 -1.20 8.31
N LEU A 13 -6.58 -2.09 7.70
CA LEU A 13 -7.05 -3.29 7.00
C LEU A 13 -6.58 -4.51 7.79
N LYS A 14 -7.48 -5.47 8.00
CA LYS A 14 -7.23 -6.64 8.83
C LYS A 14 -6.76 -7.80 7.98
N GLY A 15 -5.48 -8.13 8.03
CA GLY A 15 -4.85 -9.22 7.29
C GLY A 15 -5.48 -10.59 7.54
N LYS A 16 -6.03 -10.83 8.73
CA LYS A 16 -6.83 -12.03 9.03
C LYS A 16 -8.07 -12.21 8.13
N ASN A 17 -8.61 -11.13 7.58
CA ASN A 17 -9.71 -11.15 6.61
C ASN A 17 -9.20 -11.41 5.18
N CYS A 18 -7.89 -11.28 4.94
CA CYS A 18 -7.25 -11.32 3.64
C CYS A 18 -6.52 -12.65 3.37
N ARG A 19 -6.90 -13.75 4.03
CA ARG A 19 -6.25 -15.07 3.86
C ARG A 19 -6.38 -15.65 2.45
N LYS A 20 -7.40 -15.21 1.70
CA LYS A 20 -7.67 -15.55 0.30
C LYS A 20 -8.04 -14.28 -0.46
N THR A 21 -7.86 -14.29 -1.77
CA THR A 21 -8.16 -13.16 -2.67
C THR A 21 -9.55 -12.55 -2.48
N ALA A 22 -10.60 -13.37 -2.45
CA ALA A 22 -11.96 -12.88 -2.19
C ALA A 22 -12.08 -12.08 -0.87
N GLY A 23 -11.41 -12.52 0.19
CA GLY A 23 -11.40 -11.81 1.47
C GLY A 23 -10.55 -10.53 1.43
N LEU A 24 -9.44 -10.55 0.69
CA LEU A 24 -8.60 -9.37 0.45
C LEU A 24 -9.37 -8.29 -0.29
N PHE A 25 -10.03 -8.64 -1.39
CA PHE A 25 -10.84 -7.71 -2.18
C PHE A 25 -11.98 -7.11 -1.35
N ALA A 26 -12.69 -7.92 -0.55
CA ALA A 26 -13.73 -7.45 0.35
C ALA A 26 -13.20 -6.50 1.43
N GLU A 27 -12.04 -6.80 2.04
CA GLU A 27 -11.45 -5.95 3.08
C GLU A 27 -10.98 -4.60 2.51
N PHE A 28 -10.38 -4.59 1.32
CA PHE A 28 -9.97 -3.37 0.63
C PHE A 28 -11.16 -2.52 0.20
N SER A 29 -12.15 -3.14 -0.46
CA SER A 29 -13.37 -2.47 -0.89
C SER A 29 -14.06 -1.79 0.30
N ARG A 30 -14.25 -2.51 1.41
CA ARG A 30 -14.86 -1.96 2.63
C ARG A 30 -13.99 -0.88 3.28
N GLY A 31 -12.67 -1.11 3.38
CA GLY A 31 -11.75 -0.20 4.07
C GLY A 31 -11.60 1.14 3.36
N LEU A 32 -11.45 1.09 2.05
CA LEU A 32 -11.24 2.26 1.18
C LEU A 32 -12.53 2.82 0.58
N HIS A 33 -13.68 2.20 0.89
CA HIS A 33 -14.99 2.61 0.39
C HIS A 33 -14.99 2.61 -1.15
N PHE A 34 -14.50 1.53 -1.73
CA PHE A 34 -14.50 1.39 -3.19
C PHE A 34 -15.92 1.51 -3.75
N PRO A 35 -16.07 2.00 -4.98
CA PRO A 35 -17.37 2.14 -5.63
C PRO A 35 -18.10 0.81 -5.80
N GLU A 36 -19.42 0.87 -5.96
CA GLU A 36 -20.28 -0.32 -6.13
C GLU A 36 -19.94 -1.14 -7.37
N TYR A 37 -19.31 -0.54 -8.37
CA TYR A 37 -18.87 -1.21 -9.60
C TYR A 37 -17.58 -2.04 -9.43
N PHE A 38 -17.00 -2.10 -8.23
CA PHE A 38 -15.76 -2.82 -7.98
C PHE A 38 -15.87 -4.32 -8.35
N GLY A 39 -15.10 -4.74 -9.35
CA GLY A 39 -15.19 -6.07 -9.97
C GLY A 39 -14.66 -7.24 -9.14
N SER A 40 -14.09 -7.00 -7.96
CA SER A 40 -13.56 -8.04 -7.05
C SER A 40 -12.54 -8.99 -7.73
N ASN A 41 -11.62 -8.41 -8.49
CA ASN A 41 -10.48 -9.08 -9.13
C ASN A 41 -9.23 -8.18 -9.03
N TRP A 42 -8.08 -8.67 -9.52
CA TRP A 42 -6.81 -7.96 -9.42
C TRP A 42 -6.79 -6.65 -10.21
N ASP A 43 -7.24 -6.67 -11.46
CA ASP A 43 -7.30 -5.47 -12.30
C ASP A 43 -8.17 -4.39 -11.66
N ALA A 44 -9.33 -4.76 -11.10
CA ALA A 44 -10.21 -3.83 -10.41
C ALA A 44 -9.59 -3.26 -9.12
N LEU A 45 -8.77 -4.05 -8.42
CA LEU A 45 -8.04 -3.58 -7.23
C LEU A 45 -6.96 -2.58 -7.64
N GLU A 46 -6.21 -2.87 -8.69
CA GLU A 46 -5.21 -1.97 -9.26
C GLU A 46 -5.84 -0.65 -9.70
N GLU A 47 -6.91 -0.71 -10.50
CA GLU A 47 -7.65 0.48 -10.95
C GLU A 47 -8.14 1.33 -9.77
N CYS A 48 -8.76 0.71 -8.76
CA CYS A 48 -9.26 1.45 -7.60
C CYS A 48 -8.16 2.01 -6.70
N LEU A 49 -6.96 1.42 -6.70
CA LEU A 49 -5.83 1.96 -5.95
C LEU A 49 -5.08 3.03 -6.73
N ALA A 50 -5.09 2.97 -8.06
CA ALA A 50 -4.55 3.98 -8.96
C ALA A 50 -5.41 5.26 -8.95
N ASP A 51 -6.73 5.13 -8.78
CA ASP A 51 -7.66 6.25 -8.69
C ASP A 51 -8.54 6.18 -7.44
N LEU A 52 -8.30 7.11 -6.51
CA LEU A 52 -9.05 7.28 -5.26
C LEU A 52 -9.84 8.59 -5.29
N GLU A 53 -10.44 8.94 -6.43
CA GLU A 53 -11.16 10.20 -6.59
C GLU A 53 -12.27 10.44 -5.55
N TRP A 54 -12.97 9.37 -5.15
CA TRP A 54 -14.04 9.39 -4.13
C TRP A 54 -13.52 9.57 -2.70
N LEU A 55 -12.21 9.42 -2.48
CA LEU A 55 -11.57 9.52 -1.16
C LEU A 55 -10.46 10.59 -1.16
N PRO A 56 -10.75 11.86 -1.49
CA PRO A 56 -9.71 12.88 -1.65
C PRO A 56 -8.94 13.13 -0.36
N ALA A 57 -7.60 13.04 -0.42
CA ALA A 57 -6.71 13.27 0.72
C ALA A 57 -5.42 14.02 0.31
N ARG A 58 -4.68 14.52 1.32
CA ARG A 58 -3.31 15.03 1.15
C ARG A 58 -2.25 13.91 1.12
N GLY A 59 -2.65 12.70 1.49
CA GLY A 59 -1.83 11.50 1.49
C GLY A 59 -2.61 10.32 2.04
N TYR A 60 -2.14 9.11 1.75
CA TYR A 60 -2.79 7.86 2.15
C TYR A 60 -1.81 6.98 2.93
N VAL A 61 -2.29 6.43 4.04
CA VAL A 61 -1.57 5.41 4.82
C VAL A 61 -2.50 4.23 5.04
N LEU A 62 -2.17 3.09 4.44
CA LEU A 62 -2.82 1.81 4.66
C LEU A 62 -2.02 1.04 5.71
N ILE A 63 -2.66 0.68 6.81
CA ILE A 63 -2.04 -0.11 7.87
C ILE A 63 -2.66 -1.51 7.82
N LEU A 64 -1.88 -2.48 7.40
CA LEU A 64 -2.28 -3.88 7.31
C LEU A 64 -1.87 -4.59 8.61
N THR A 65 -2.83 -4.79 9.52
CA THR A 65 -2.59 -5.52 10.78
C THR A 65 -2.71 -7.01 10.57
N ASP A 66 -2.10 -7.83 11.42
CA ASP A 66 -2.06 -9.30 11.21
C ASP A 66 -1.53 -9.62 9.80
N ALA A 67 -0.54 -8.84 9.34
CA ALA A 67 0.01 -8.90 7.98
C ALA A 67 0.54 -10.29 7.63
N GLU A 68 0.98 -11.06 8.63
CA GLU A 68 1.41 -12.43 8.48
C GLU A 68 0.31 -13.37 7.94
N GLU A 69 -0.96 -13.00 8.03
CA GLU A 69 -2.09 -13.81 7.56
C GLU A 69 -2.51 -13.53 6.11
N ILE A 70 -2.04 -12.42 5.51
CA ILE A 70 -2.43 -12.00 4.15
C ILE A 70 -1.93 -13.01 3.13
N LEU A 71 -2.84 -13.70 2.43
CA LEU A 71 -2.51 -14.66 1.37
C LEU A 71 -1.41 -15.66 1.78
N ARG A 72 -1.39 -16.06 3.07
CA ARG A 72 -0.29 -16.83 3.67
C ARG A 72 -0.04 -18.20 3.03
N GLU A 73 -1.00 -18.72 2.27
CA GLU A 73 -0.92 -20.02 1.60
C GLU A 73 -0.68 -19.89 0.09
N ASN A 74 -0.62 -18.67 -0.45
CA ASN A 74 -0.45 -18.43 -1.88
C ASN A 74 0.58 -17.31 -2.13
N GLU A 75 1.82 -17.71 -2.38
CA GLU A 75 2.94 -16.77 -2.59
C GLU A 75 2.83 -15.98 -3.89
N GLU A 76 2.25 -16.57 -4.95
CA GLU A 76 2.06 -15.91 -6.25
C GLU A 76 1.04 -14.77 -6.12
N GLU A 77 -0.14 -15.05 -5.55
CA GLU A 77 -1.14 -14.01 -5.27
C GLU A 77 -0.60 -12.94 -4.33
N TYR A 78 0.24 -13.31 -3.36
CA TYR A 78 0.87 -12.35 -2.47
C TYR A 78 1.86 -11.44 -3.20
N ALA A 79 2.64 -11.98 -4.13
CA ALA A 79 3.56 -11.20 -4.96
C ALA A 79 2.77 -10.20 -5.83
N THR A 80 1.71 -10.64 -6.51
CA THR A 80 0.81 -9.76 -7.27
C THR A 80 0.23 -8.64 -6.41
N PHE A 81 -0.19 -8.95 -5.18
CA PHE A 81 -0.69 -7.94 -4.25
C PHE A 81 0.36 -6.88 -3.88
N LEU A 82 1.62 -7.29 -3.66
CA LEU A 82 2.71 -6.36 -3.38
C LEU A 82 3.05 -5.49 -4.59
N GLU A 83 3.06 -6.06 -5.79
CA GLU A 83 3.27 -5.33 -7.04
C GLU A 83 2.21 -4.23 -7.19
N ILE A 84 0.92 -4.57 -7.04
CA ILE A 84 -0.17 -3.59 -7.12
C ILE A 84 -0.02 -2.45 -6.09
N LEU A 85 0.37 -2.76 -4.84
CA LEU A 85 0.60 -1.73 -3.82
C LEU A 85 1.82 -0.84 -4.15
N ASN A 86 2.86 -1.43 -4.72
CA ASN A 86 4.05 -0.70 -5.15
C ASN A 86 3.73 0.24 -6.31
N ASP A 87 2.98 -0.25 -7.30
CA ASP A 87 2.59 0.52 -8.48
C ASP A 87 1.67 1.68 -8.11
N ALA A 88 0.73 1.46 -7.18
CA ALA A 88 -0.05 2.54 -6.58
C ALA A 88 0.88 3.58 -5.89
N GLY A 89 1.82 3.11 -5.07
CA GLY A 89 2.82 3.96 -4.42
C GLY A 89 3.61 4.83 -5.40
N GLU A 90 4.07 4.25 -6.51
CA GLU A 90 4.78 4.95 -7.57
C GLU A 90 3.88 5.95 -8.29
N ALA A 91 2.68 5.53 -8.72
CA ALA A 91 1.75 6.37 -9.45
C ALA A 91 1.33 7.62 -8.66
N TRP A 92 1.04 7.47 -7.37
CA TRP A 92 0.74 8.60 -6.49
C TRP A 92 1.99 9.43 -6.18
N GLY A 93 3.12 8.79 -5.86
CA GLY A 93 4.36 9.47 -5.46
C GLY A 93 5.08 10.23 -6.60
N SER A 94 4.88 9.81 -7.85
CA SER A 94 5.36 10.48 -9.07
C SER A 94 4.39 11.58 -9.53
N GLY A 95 3.11 11.45 -9.17
CA GLY A 95 2.03 12.32 -9.60
C GLY A 95 1.31 11.87 -10.85
N GLN A 96 1.57 10.67 -11.38
CA GLN A 96 0.82 10.08 -12.48
C GLN A 96 -0.68 9.97 -12.17
N ALA A 97 -1.06 9.65 -10.92
CA ALA A 97 -2.45 9.48 -10.52
C ALA A 97 -3.29 10.77 -10.47
N ARG A 98 -2.68 11.93 -10.15
CA ARG A 98 -3.40 13.20 -9.93
C ARG A 98 -2.76 14.45 -10.53
N GLY A 99 -1.76 14.30 -11.39
CA GLY A 99 -0.97 15.39 -11.97
C GLY A 99 -0.01 16.08 -11.00
N ARG A 100 0.05 15.64 -9.73
CA ARG A 100 1.01 16.08 -8.73
C ARG A 100 1.32 14.95 -7.74
N PRO A 101 2.53 14.88 -7.17
CA PRO A 101 2.87 13.90 -6.14
C PRO A 101 1.96 13.97 -4.91
N VAL A 102 1.45 12.82 -4.48
CA VAL A 102 0.71 12.60 -3.24
C VAL A 102 1.34 11.39 -2.53
N PRO A 103 1.69 11.47 -1.24
CA PRO A 103 2.22 10.32 -0.51
C PRO A 103 1.19 9.19 -0.42
N PHE A 104 1.61 7.97 -0.77
CA PHE A 104 0.84 6.74 -0.61
C PHE A 104 1.74 5.69 0.03
N HIS A 105 1.33 5.16 1.18
CA HIS A 105 2.13 4.20 1.94
C HIS A 105 1.27 3.02 2.38
N ALA A 106 1.79 1.80 2.21
CA ALA A 106 1.26 0.59 2.82
C ALA A 106 2.24 0.08 3.89
N LEU A 107 1.77 -0.05 5.12
CA LEU A 107 2.54 -0.49 6.29
C LEU A 107 2.04 -1.87 6.72
N PHE A 108 2.94 -2.84 6.76
CA PHE A 108 2.65 -4.21 7.18
C PHE A 108 3.00 -4.36 8.66
N ALA A 109 1.98 -4.41 9.51
CA ALA A 109 2.14 -4.61 10.94
C ALA A 109 1.98 -6.10 11.28
N ILE A 110 3.09 -6.73 11.64
CA ILE A 110 3.13 -8.12 12.11
C ILE A 110 3.47 -8.14 13.60
N ALA A 111 2.82 -9.03 14.34
CA ALA A 111 3.12 -9.19 15.76
C ALA A 111 4.57 -9.68 15.93
N GLU A 112 5.28 -9.14 16.92
CA GLU A 112 6.68 -9.46 17.19
C GLU A 112 6.97 -10.98 17.27
N ARG A 113 6.04 -11.73 17.88
CA ARG A 113 6.10 -13.20 17.96
C ARG A 113 6.10 -13.93 16.61
N HIS A 114 5.68 -13.25 15.54
CA HIS A 114 5.56 -13.78 14.18
C HIS A 114 6.59 -13.16 13.21
N ARG A 115 7.58 -12.40 13.71
CA ARG A 115 8.63 -11.76 12.89
C ARG A 115 9.35 -12.73 11.93
N ARG A 116 9.53 -14.00 12.33
CA ARG A 116 10.17 -15.03 11.48
C ARG A 116 9.28 -15.58 10.36
N ALA A 117 7.95 -15.45 10.46
CA ALA A 117 7.04 -16.03 9.47
C ALA A 117 7.18 -15.39 8.09
N ARG A 118 7.75 -14.18 8.01
CA ARG A 118 7.79 -13.37 6.80
C ARG A 118 9.16 -12.73 6.53
N SER A 119 10.27 -13.31 7.01
CA SER A 119 11.63 -12.76 6.82
C SER A 119 12.11 -12.70 5.37
N ASN A 120 11.40 -13.34 4.43
CA ASN A 120 11.82 -13.51 3.03
C ASN A 120 11.06 -12.60 2.05
N TRP A 121 10.33 -11.60 2.55
CA TRP A 121 9.43 -10.77 1.74
C TRP A 121 10.08 -9.58 1.03
N GLY A 122 11.37 -9.33 1.26
CA GLY A 122 12.06 -8.18 0.65
C GLY A 122 11.51 -6.82 1.08
N ILE A 123 10.70 -6.76 2.14
CA ILE A 123 10.17 -5.52 2.72
C ILE A 123 11.17 -4.99 3.74
N ASP A 124 11.58 -3.74 3.61
CA ASP A 124 12.46 -3.08 4.57
C ASP A 124 11.79 -2.97 5.95
N GLU A 125 12.46 -3.45 6.99
CA GLU A 125 11.99 -3.33 8.37
C GLU A 125 12.02 -1.85 8.81
N MET A 126 10.86 -1.31 9.19
CA MET A 126 10.75 0.05 9.71
C MET A 126 10.66 0.03 11.24
N ASP A 127 11.75 0.43 11.90
CA ASP A 127 11.76 0.71 13.34
C ASP A 127 10.99 2.01 13.61
N ILE A 128 9.72 1.89 13.97
CA ILE A 128 8.81 3.00 14.34
C ILE A 128 9.34 3.86 15.51
N GLY A 129 10.38 3.41 16.23
CA GLY A 129 11.06 4.18 17.28
C GLY A 129 12.18 5.09 16.79
N LYS A 130 12.58 5.01 15.50
CA LYS A 130 13.66 5.80 14.92
C LYS A 130 13.18 6.67 13.76
N PRO A 131 13.65 7.93 13.65
CA PRO A 131 13.26 8.80 12.56
C PRO A 131 13.73 8.22 11.22
N VAL A 132 12.78 8.03 10.31
CA VAL A 132 13.03 7.60 8.93
C VAL A 132 13.78 8.72 8.21
N LYS A 133 14.95 8.40 7.64
CA LYS A 133 15.70 9.38 6.82
C LYS A 133 14.93 9.63 5.52
N PRO A 134 14.78 10.89 5.08
CA PRO A 134 14.09 11.17 3.83
C PRO A 134 14.80 10.47 2.66
N VAL A 135 14.01 9.72 1.87
CA VAL A 135 14.49 9.11 0.63
C VAL A 135 14.92 10.23 -0.32
N LYS A 136 16.21 10.28 -0.65
CA LYS A 136 16.73 11.25 -1.61
C LYS A 136 16.26 10.85 -3.01
N LYS A 137 15.39 11.66 -3.63
CA LYS A 137 15.04 11.50 -5.05
C LYS A 137 16.31 11.67 -5.89
N SER A 138 16.77 10.59 -6.52
CA SER A 138 17.84 10.65 -7.53
C SER A 138 17.28 11.30 -8.79
N ILE A 139 17.48 12.62 -8.92
CA ILE A 139 17.21 13.35 -10.15
C ILE A 139 18.23 12.86 -11.19
N ARG A 140 17.83 11.96 -12.10
CA ARG A 140 18.62 11.64 -13.28
C ARG A 140 18.51 12.81 -14.26
N SER A 141 19.57 13.61 -14.34
CA SER A 141 19.72 14.65 -15.36
C SER A 141 19.76 14.00 -16.75
N ARG A 142 18.78 14.30 -17.62
CA ARG A 142 18.89 14.03 -19.06
C ARG A 142 19.82 15.08 -19.67
N SER A 143 21.02 14.69 -20.06
CA SER A 143 21.94 15.51 -20.84
C SER A 143 21.43 15.63 -22.28
N GLY A 144 21.02 16.83 -22.68
CA GLY A 144 20.64 17.16 -24.04
C GLY A 144 21.81 16.94 -25.01
N HIS A 145 21.52 16.29 -26.13
CA HIS A 145 22.40 16.25 -27.30
C HIS A 145 22.08 17.49 -28.15
N ARG A 146 23.12 18.28 -28.45
CA ARG A 146 23.16 19.23 -29.55
C ARG A 146 23.94 18.60 -30.69
#